data_AF-A0A848SNQ3-F1
#
_entry.id   AF-A0A848SNQ3-F1
#
_cell.length_a   1.000
_cell.length_b   1.000
_cell.length_c   1.000
_cell.angle_alpha   90.00
_cell.angle_beta   90.00
_cell.angle_gamma   90.00
#
_symmetry.space_group_name_H-M   'P 1'
#
loop_
_entity.id
_entity.type
_entity.pdbx_description
1 polymer ?
#
loop_
_entity_poly.entity_id
_entity_poly.type
_entity_poly.pdbx_seq_one_letter_code
_entity_poly.pdbx_strand_id
1 'polypeptide(L)' 'DRNPQMWDQLNASVPFPKRLGHPEEFASLVLEIARNGYLNGHQFRLDGAIRMPPK' A
#
# COMPACT_ATOMS: atom_id res chain seq x y z
N ASP A 1 6.18 -10.91 -19.96
CA ASP A 1 4.96 -11.35 -19.25
C ASP A 1 4.43 -10.32 -18.25
N ARG A 2 4.32 -9.04 -18.65
CA ARG A 2 3.66 -8.01 -17.84
C ARG A 2 2.57 -7.42 -18.71
N ASN A 3 1.34 -7.34 -18.21
CA ASN A 3 0.26 -6.59 -18.84
C ASN A 3 0.40 -5.12 -18.40
N PRO A 4 1.03 -4.23 -19.20
CA PRO A 4 1.28 -2.86 -18.79
C PRO A 4 -0.02 -2.09 -18.51
N GLN A 5 -1.07 -2.33 -19.29
CA GLN A 5 -2.37 -1.67 -19.11
C GLN A 5 -3.00 -1.94 -17.74
N MET A 6 -2.83 -3.15 -17.21
CA MET A 6 -3.31 -3.49 -15.86
C MET A 6 -2.60 -2.66 -14.79
N TRP A 7 -1.27 -2.49 -14.91
CA TRP A 7 -0.48 -1.74 -13.94
C TRP A 7 -0.79 -0.24 -13.99
N ASP A 8 -1.02 0.30 -15.18
CA ASP A 8 -1.42 1.71 -15.36
C ASP A 8 -2.78 2.00 -14.72
N GLN A 9 -3.76 1.11 -14.94
CA GLN A 9 -5.08 1.22 -14.32
C GLN A 9 -5.01 1.13 -12.78
N LEU A 10 -4.17 0.23 -12.26
CA LEU A 10 -3.99 0.08 -10.82
C LEU A 10 -3.33 1.33 -10.20
N ASN A 11 -2.29 1.87 -10.84
CA ASN A 11 -1.66 3.13 -10.43
C ASN A 11 -2.67 4.29 -10.37
N ALA A 12 -3.52 4.41 -11.39
CA ALA A 12 -4.52 5.48 -11.47
C ALA A 12 -5.61 5.37 -10.38
N SER A 13 -5.89 4.15 -9.93
CA SER A 13 -6.93 3.84 -8.93
C SER A 13 -6.57 4.27 -7.52
N VAL A 14 -5.28 4.45 -7.21
CA VAL A 14 -4.83 4.95 -5.90
C VAL A 14 -5.25 6.41 -5.74
N PRO A 15 -5.95 6.84 -4.67
CA PRO A 15 -6.28 8.24 -4.43
C PRO A 15 -5.07 9.17 -4.27
N PHE A 16 -4.20 8.93 -3.29
CA PHE A 16 -2.97 9.69 -3.08
C PHE A 16 -2.01 8.92 -2.15
N PRO A 17 -0.70 8.86 -2.44
CA PRO A 17 -0.03 9.37 -3.64
C PRO A 17 -0.45 8.61 -4.91
N LYS A 18 -0.50 9.29 -6.07
CA LYS A 18 -0.97 8.73 -7.37
C LYS A 18 0.03 7.75 -8.02
N ARG A 19 0.38 6.68 -7.30
CA ARG A 19 1.30 5.62 -7.74
C ARG A 19 1.15 4.39 -6.84
N LEU A 20 1.73 3.27 -7.26
CA LEU A 20 1.99 2.14 -6.39
C LEU A 20 3.02 2.49 -5.32
N GLY A 21 2.90 1.78 -4.19
CA GLY A 21 3.83 1.89 -3.08
C GLY A 21 5.22 1.39 -3.45
N HIS A 22 6.24 2.04 -2.90
CA HIS A 22 7.61 1.56 -2.94
C HIS A 22 7.85 0.58 -1.77
N PRO A 23 8.68 -0.48 -1.95
CA PRO A 23 8.96 -1.44 -0.89
C PRO A 23 9.47 -0.81 0.41
N GLU A 24 10.20 0.29 0.31
CA GLU A 24 10.77 1.02 1.45
C GLU A 24 9.69 1.68 2.33
N GLU A 25 8.55 2.05 1.75
CA GLU A 25 7.41 2.61 2.49
C GLU A 25 6.75 1.55 3.39
N PHE A 26 6.69 0.30 2.90
CA PHE A 26 6.25 -0.84 3.71
C PHE A 26 7.26 -1.15 4.81
N ALA A 27 8.55 -1.19 4.49
CA ALA A 27 9.61 -1.41 5.47
C ALA A 27 9.59 -0.37 6.59
N SER A 28 9.31 0.90 6.27
CA SER A 28 9.17 1.98 7.24
C SER A 28 8.06 1.69 8.28
N LEU A 29 6.90 1.20 7.85
CA LEU A 29 5.81 0.80 8.76
C LEU A 29 6.22 -0.40 9.64
N VAL A 30 6.90 -1.39 9.07
CA VAL A 30 7.37 -2.57 9.82
C VAL A 30 8.33 -2.16 10.94
N LEU A 31 9.24 -1.23 10.68
CA LEU A 31 10.15 -0.69 11.69
C LEU A 31 9.40 0.03 12.83
N GLU A 32 8.31 0.74 12.52
CA GLU A 32 7.48 1.37 13.55
C GLU A 32 6.79 0.32 14.43
N ILE A 33 6.22 -0.72 13.81
CA ILE A 33 5.58 -1.84 14.54
C ILE A 33 6.58 -2.53 15.45
N ALA A 34 7.81 -2.76 14.99
CA ALA A 34 8.85 -3.41 15.78
C ALA A 34 9.37 -2.54 16.95
N ARG A 35 9.42 -1.21 16.76
CA ARG A 35 9.95 -0.26 17.74
C ARG A 35 8.94 0.11 18.83
N ASN A 36 7.66 0.22 18.47
CA ASN A 36 6.64 0.74 19.37
C ASN A 36 5.97 -0.39 20.17
N GLY A 37 6.42 -0.60 21.41
CA GLY A 37 5.94 -1.70 22.26
C GLY A 37 4.47 -1.63 22.67
N TYR A 38 3.74 -0.56 22.33
CA TYR A 38 2.31 -0.45 22.60
C TYR A 38 1.42 -0.86 21.41
N LEU A 39 1.99 -1.04 20.22
CA LEU A 39 1.25 -1.52 19.05
C LEU A 39 1.01 -3.03 19.17
N ASN A 40 -0.25 -3.42 19.29
CA ASN A 40 -0.64 -4.83 19.40
C ASN A 40 -2.08 -5.05 18.88
N GLY A 41 -2.34 -6.22 18.30
CA GLY A 41 -3.68 -6.64 17.90
C GLY A 41 -4.38 -5.75 16.88
N HIS A 42 -3.64 -5.02 16.05
CA HIS A 42 -4.19 -4.08 15.07
C HIS A 42 -3.84 -4.47 13.62
N GLN A 43 -4.64 -3.98 12.68
CA GLN A 43 -4.39 -4.13 11.25
C GLN A 43 -4.23 -2.77 10.60
N PHE A 44 -3.08 -2.55 9.95
CA PHE A 44 -2.78 -1.33 9.22
C PHE A 44 -3.05 -1.52 7.73
N ARG A 45 -3.73 -0.56 7.12
CA ARG A 45 -3.77 -0.43 5.67
C ARG A 45 -2.70 0.57 5.24
N LEU A 46 -1.83 0.15 4.32
CA LEU A 46 -0.83 0.99 3.68
C LEU A 46 -1.07 0.92 2.17
N ASP A 47 -1.96 1.76 1.67
CA ASP A 47 -2.61 1.51 0.37
C ASP A 47 -2.98 2.79 -0.41
N GLY A 48 -2.53 3.96 0.05
CA GLY A 48 -2.89 5.25 -0.56
C GLY A 48 -4.40 5.52 -0.62
N ALA A 49 -5.18 4.88 0.27
CA ALA A 49 -6.64 4.90 0.34
C ALA A 49 -7.40 4.18 -0.80
N ILE A 50 -6.72 3.35 -1.60
CA ILE A 50 -7.38 2.61 -2.69
C ILE A 50 -8.50 1.69 -2.16
N ARG A 51 -9.56 1.53 -2.94
CA ARG A 51 -10.58 0.49 -2.77
C ARG A 51 -10.66 -0.29 -4.07
N MET A 52 -10.42 -1.60 -4.01
CA MET A 52 -10.42 -2.44 -5.20
C MET A 52 -11.87 -2.64 -5.67
N PRO A 53 -12.20 -2.29 -6.92
CA PRO A 53 -13.53 -2.55 -7.45
C PRO A 53 -13.72 -4.07 -7.67
N PRO A 54 -14.98 -4.55 -7.68
CA PRO A 54 -15.28 -5.90 -8.13
C PRO A 54 -14.79 -6.12 -9.57
N LYS A 55 -14.39 -7.35 -9.89
CA LYS A 55 -13.92 -7.76 -11.22
C LYS A 55 -15.03 -8.48 -11.99
#